data_AF-A0A5S3VTD3-F1
#
_entry.id   AF-A0A5S3VTD3-F1
#
_cell.length_a   1.000
_cell.length_b   1.000
_cell.length_c   1.000
_cell.angle_alpha   90.00
_cell.angle_beta   90.00
_cell.angle_gamma   90.00
#
_symmetry.space_group_name_H-M   'P 1'
#
loop_
_entity.id
_entity.type
_entity.pdbx_description
1 polymer ?
#
loop_
_entity_poly.entity_id
_entity_poly.type
_entity_poly.pdbx_seq_one_letter_code
_entity_poly.pdbx_strand_id
1 'polypeptide(L)'
;NDSTDHAHELVEVLKGTPSKINLIPFNPFPGNEYGRSSNSRIDRFSKVLQAAGLTCIVRRTRGDDIDAACGQLVGDVVDRTKRLAKKKQR
;
A
#
# COMPACT_ATOMS: atom_id res chain seq x y z
N ASN A 1 -4.99 -10.14 4.51
CA ASN A 1 -4.16 -9.63 5.62
C ASN A 1 -4.83 -8.46 6.37
N ASP A 2 -6.16 -8.40 6.42
CA ASP A 2 -6.90 -7.23 6.94
C ASP A 2 -8.02 -7.63 7.93
N SER A 3 -7.99 -8.88 8.42
CA SER A 3 -8.87 -9.32 9.51
C SER A 3 -8.31 -8.87 10.86
N THR A 4 -9.14 -8.89 11.89
CA THR A 4 -8.74 -8.64 13.27
C THR A 4 -7.71 -9.64 13.77
N ASP A 5 -7.79 -10.90 13.34
CA ASP A 5 -6.84 -11.95 13.73
C ASP A 5 -5.42 -11.59 13.25
N HIS A 6 -5.29 -11.14 12.00
CA HIS A 6 -4.00 -10.63 11.49
C HIS A 6 -3.49 -9.42 12.28
N ALA A 7 -4.37 -8.58 12.85
CA ALA A 7 -3.94 -7.47 13.70
C ALA A 7 -3.38 -7.96 15.03
N HIS A 8 -3.99 -8.98 15.64
CA HIS A 8 -3.48 -9.61 16.86
C HIS A 8 -2.14 -10.31 16.61
N GLU A 9 -2.01 -11.05 15.51
CA GLU A 9 -0.74 -11.65 15.10
C GLU A 9 0.35 -10.59 14.90
N LEU A 10 0.01 -9.47 14.25
CA LEU A 10 0.96 -8.38 14.04
C LEU A 10 1.43 -7.74 15.34
N VAL A 11 0.56 -7.61 16.35
CA VAL A 11 0.95 -7.13 17.69
C VAL A 11 2.01 -8.05 18.30
N GLU A 12 1.80 -9.37 18.23
CA GLU A 12 2.76 -10.34 18.77
C GLU A 12 4.10 -10.31 18.01
N VAL A 13 4.07 -10.17 16.68
CA VAL A 13 5.29 -10.06 15.87
C VAL A 13 6.10 -8.81 16.22
N LEU A 14 5.42 -7.70 16.51
CA LEU A 14 6.07 -6.42 16.80
C LEU A 14 6.45 -6.24 18.27
N LYS A 15 6.17 -7.22 19.13
CA LYS A 15 6.48 -7.17 20.55
C LYS A 15 7.98 -6.95 20.77
N GLY A 16 8.32 -5.94 21.56
CA GLY A 16 9.70 -5.55 21.83
C GLY A 16 10.38 -4.73 20.73
N THR A 17 9.69 -4.41 19.63
CA THR A 17 10.20 -3.54 18.56
C THR A 17 9.48 -2.20 18.57
N PRO A 18 10.12 -1.10 19.04
CA PRO A 18 9.51 0.23 19.01
C PRO A 18 9.15 0.64 17.58
N SER A 19 7.85 0.70 17.29
CA SER A 19 7.34 0.85 15.92
C SER A 19 6.20 1.86 15.84
N LYS A 20 6.08 2.49 14.67
CA LYS A 20 4.89 3.26 14.27
C LYS A 20 4.31 2.60 13.03
N ILE A 21 3.02 2.31 13.06
CA ILE A 21 2.33 1.58 12.00
C ILE A 21 1.60 2.56 11.09
N ASN A 22 1.75 2.36 9.78
CA ASN A 22 1.07 3.14 8.77
C ASN A 22 0.23 2.21 7.90
N LEU A 23 -1.07 2.19 8.12
CA LEU A 23 -2.02 1.41 7.31
C LEU A 23 -2.27 2.15 5.99
N ILE A 24 -2.04 1.46 4.88
CA ILE A 24 -2.26 2.00 3.54
C ILE A 24 -3.48 1.27 2.95
N PRO A 25 -4.62 1.95 2.79
CA PRO A 25 -5.72 1.39 2.02
C PRO A 25 -5.22 1.06 0.62
N PHE A 26 -5.46 -0.16 0.17
CA PHE A 26 -5.00 -0.61 -1.13
C PHE A 26 -5.64 0.20 -2.26
N ASN A 27 -4.83 0.64 -3.23
CA ASN A 27 -5.30 1.34 -4.42
C ASN A 27 -5.34 0.32 -5.57
N PRO A 28 -6.52 0.02 -6.13
CA PRO A 28 -6.63 -0.96 -7.20
C PRO A 28 -5.95 -0.45 -8.49
N PHE A 29 -5.56 -1.39 -9.35
CA PHE A 29 -4.99 -1.14 -10.67
C PHE A 29 -5.35 -2.31 -11.61
N PRO A 30 -5.35 -2.12 -12.95
CA PRO A 30 -5.75 -3.15 -13.89
C PRO A 30 -4.93 -4.44 -13.76
N GLY A 31 -5.62 -5.60 -13.72
CA GLY A 31 -4.98 -6.92 -13.69
C GLY A 31 -4.60 -7.44 -12.31
N ASN A 32 -4.94 -6.74 -11.22
CA ASN A 32 -4.79 -7.29 -9.87
C ASN A 32 -6.02 -8.12 -9.45
N GLU A 33 -5.83 -9.02 -8.48
CA GLU A 33 -6.88 -9.86 -7.89
C GLU A 33 -7.37 -9.35 -6.52
N TYR A 34 -6.81 -8.24 -6.02
CA TYR A 34 -7.01 -7.76 -4.66
C TYR A 34 -7.94 -6.55 -4.59
N GLY A 35 -8.84 -6.59 -3.61
CA GLY A 35 -9.73 -5.47 -3.31
C GLY A 35 -9.17 -4.54 -2.25
N ARG A 36 -9.61 -3.27 -2.29
CA ARG A 36 -9.45 -2.35 -1.17
C ARG A 36 -10.26 -2.84 0.03
N SER A 37 -9.63 -3.00 1.19
CA SER A 37 -10.34 -3.28 2.43
C SER A 37 -11.37 -2.20 2.72
N SER A 38 -12.56 -2.60 3.18
CA SER A 38 -13.59 -1.62 3.57
C SER A 38 -13.09 -0.74 4.72
N ASN A 39 -13.57 0.51 4.76
CA ASN A 39 -13.22 1.45 5.83
C ASN A 39 -13.50 0.88 7.23
N SER A 40 -14.57 0.09 7.38
CA SER A 40 -14.89 -0.56 8.66
C SER A 40 -13.86 -1.62 9.08
N ARG A 41 -13.29 -2.37 8.12
CA ARG A 41 -12.22 -3.36 8.41
C ARG A 41 -10.94 -2.65 8.82
N ILE A 42 -10.56 -1.60 8.09
CA ILE A 42 -9.38 -0.79 8.39
C ILE A 42 -9.51 -0.13 9.77
N ASP A 43 -10.67 0.41 10.10
CA ASP A 43 -10.95 1.00 11.42
C ASP A 43 -10.82 -0.03 12.55
N ARG A 44 -11.45 -1.22 12.40
CA ARG A 44 -11.32 -2.30 13.39
C ARG A 44 -9.87 -2.76 13.55
N PHE A 45 -9.14 -2.93 12.44
CA PHE A 45 -7.74 -3.31 12.46
C PHE A 45 -6.89 -2.26 13.21
N SER A 46 -7.10 -0.98 12.90
CA SER A 46 -6.39 0.12 13.56
C SER A 46 -6.69 0.17 15.06
N LYS A 47 -7.94 -0.05 15.47
CA LYS A 47 -8.34 -0.10 16.89
C LYS A 47 -7.65 -1.22 17.66
N VAL A 48 -7.50 -2.41 17.07
CA VAL A 48 -6.77 -3.52 17.70
C VAL A 48 -5.31 -3.11 17.95
N LEU A 49 -4.63 -2.53 16.96
CA LEU A 49 -3.25 -2.08 17.13
C LEU A 49 -3.11 -0.97 18.18
N GLN A 50 -4.03 0.00 18.19
CA GLN A 50 -4.03 1.10 19.17
C GLN A 50 -4.31 0.61 20.59
N ALA A 51 -5.23 -0.36 20.76
CA ALA A 51 -5.52 -0.97 22.06
C ALA A 51 -4.31 -1.72 22.63
N ALA A 52 -3.43 -2.24 21.77
CA ALA A 52 -2.15 -2.84 22.15
C ALA A 52 -1.03 -1.81 22.43
N GLY A 53 -1.34 -0.50 22.40
CA GLY A 53 -0.38 0.58 22.67
C GLY A 53 0.49 0.96 21.47
N LEU A 54 0.23 0.42 20.28
CA LEU A 54 0.97 0.79 19.06
C LEU A 54 0.41 2.08 18.47
N THR A 55 1.31 3.01 18.08
CA THR A 55 0.91 4.19 17.31
C THR A 55 0.56 3.74 15.89
N CYS A 56 -0.71 3.88 15.51
CA CYS A 56 -1.20 3.48 14.20
C CYS A 56 -1.88 4.67 13.48
N ILE A 57 -1.45 4.94 12.24
CA ILE A 57 -1.98 5.99 11.37
C ILE A 57 -2.55 5.34 10.12
N VAL A 58 -3.74 5.76 9.69
CA VAL A 58 -4.30 5.38 8.38
C VAL A 58 -3.94 6.45 7.37
N ARG A 59 -3.19 6.09 6.33
CA ARG A 59 -2.81 7.01 5.26
C ARG A 59 -4.05 7.38 4.44
N ARG A 60 -4.32 8.68 4.34
CA ARG A 60 -5.31 9.20 3.38
C ARG A 60 -4.79 8.99 1.96
N THR A 61 -5.59 8.35 1.11
CA THR A 61 -5.31 8.27 -0.32
C THR A 61 -5.29 9.70 -0.88
N ARG A 62 -4.23 10.08 -1.59
CA ARG A 62 -4.11 11.33 -2.34
C ARG A 62 -3.80 10.95 -3.79
N GLY A 63 -4.48 11.55 -4.76
CA GLY A 63 -4.26 11.29 -6.18
C GLY A 63 -4.98 10.07 -6.77
N ASP A 64 -6.02 9.54 -6.10
CA ASP A 64 -6.89 8.47 -6.63
C ASP A 64 -7.69 8.95 -7.86
N ASP A 65 -7.91 10.27 -7.93
CA ASP A 65 -8.56 10.99 -9.02
C ASP A 65 -7.68 11.17 -10.27
N ILE A 66 -6.36 10.93 -10.15
CA ILE A 66 -5.38 11.12 -11.22
C ILE A 66 -4.42 9.92 -11.39
N ASP A 67 -4.81 8.74 -10.92
CA ASP A 67 -4.01 7.50 -10.96
C ASP A 67 -2.57 7.66 -10.40
N ALA A 68 -2.38 8.58 -9.45
CA ALA A 68 -1.08 8.87 -8.84
C ALA A 68 -0.95 8.30 -7.42
N ALA A 69 -1.89 7.45 -6.99
CA ALA A 69 -1.81 6.83 -5.67
C ALA A 69 -0.65 5.83 -5.62
N CYS A 70 -0.13 5.56 -4.41
CA CYS A 70 1.00 4.62 -4.25
C CYS A 70 0.66 3.26 -4.87
N GLY A 71 1.51 2.80 -5.81
CA GLY A 71 1.32 1.57 -6.58
C GLY A 71 0.82 1.77 -8.02
N GLN A 72 0.27 2.95 -8.35
CA GLN A 72 -0.29 3.27 -9.66
C GLN A 72 0.68 4.00 -10.60
N LEU A 73 1.94 4.19 -10.18
CA LEU A 73 3.02 4.70 -11.05
C LEU A 73 3.45 3.63 -12.06
N VAL A 74 2.50 3.18 -12.88
CA VAL A 74 2.72 2.50 -14.14
C VAL A 74 2.94 3.61 -15.16
N GLY A 75 4.08 4.30 -15.09
CA GLY A 75 4.45 5.20 -16.17
C GLY A 75 4.45 4.43 -17.49
N ASP A 76 4.09 5.08 -18.61
CA ASP A 76 4.29 4.52 -19.95
C ASP A 76 5.79 4.17 -20.09
N VAL A 77 6.12 2.89 -19.93
CA VAL A 77 7.46 2.38 -20.21
C VAL A 77 7.57 2.29 -21.72
N VAL A 78 7.79 3.44 -22.37
CA VAL A 78 8.28 3.46 -23.74
C VAL A 78 9.70 2.92 -23.69
N ASP A 79 9.85 1.65 -24.07
CA ASP A 79 11.15 1.00 -24.21
C ASP A 79 12.04 1.80 -25.18
N ARG A 80 12.89 2.66 -24.62
CA ARG A 80 13.80 3.54 -25.37
C ARG A 80 15.03 2.79 -25.89
N THR A 81 15.15 1.48 -25.66
CA THR A 81 16.31 0.69 -26.11
C THR A 81 16.43 0.71 -27.64
N LYS A 82 15.30 0.71 -28.36
CA LYS A 82 15.28 0.84 -29.84
C LYS A 82 15.71 2.22 -30.34
N ARG A 83 15.55 3.28 -29.54
CA ARG A 83 15.88 4.66 -29.93
C ARG A 83 17.40 4.92 -29.88
N LEU A 84 18.12 4.23 -29.01
CA LEU A 84 19.59 4.25 -28.95
C LEU A 84 20.22 3.46 -30.10
N ALA A 85 19.65 2.31 -30.48
CA ALA A 85 20.14 1.52 -31.62
C ALA A 85 20.09 2.29 -32.95
N LYS A 86 19.02 3.06 -33.18
CA LYS A 86 18.85 3.88 -34.40
C LYS A 86 19.80 5.08 -34.47
N LYS A 87 20.31 5.57 -33.32
CA LYS A 87 21.29 6.68 -33.26
C LYS A 87 22.72 6.22 -33.55
N LYS A 88 23.01 4.92 -33.41
CA LYS A 88 24.34 4.34 -33.66
C LYS A 88 24.59 3.95 -35.13
N GLN A 89 23.56 4.03 -35.98
CA GLN A 89 23.59 3.73 -37.42
C GLN A 89 23.52 4.98 -38.32
N ARG A 90 23.54 6.19 -37.73
CA ARG A 90 23.75 7.46 -38.43
C ARG A 90 25.12 7.99 -38.04
#